data_AF-A0A1S1N2R7-F1
#
_entry.id   AF-A0A1S1N2R7-F1
#
_cell.length_a   1.000
_cell.length_b   1.000
_cell.length_c   1.000
_cell.angle_alpha   90.00
_cell.angle_beta   90.00
_cell.angle_gamma   90.00
#
_symmetry.space_group_name_H-M   'P 1'
#
loop_
_entity.id
_entity.type
_entity.pdbx_description
1 polymer ?
#
loop_
_entity_poly.entity_id
_entity_poly.type
_entity_poly.pdbx_seq_one_letter_code
_entity_poly.pdbx_strand_id
1 'polypeptide(L)'
;MIKRSLINFCIASLCAAPSLALANTQVGVRFVVDDSLISGWRTEQTIRDELDTWILEANTILADSKINMSLYTAETVMRQMATDSSGNTESHDETIFNHMNRQIGGFYNVENRAKEIGADYTVAIVPRVNNGETGDDLRSYCGVAKQVSTNSDEVAAKRFIQSTAIVAYHCGSDTFVHELGHLFGLAHGTQVAQALDDKAHNKGYHNYSKGWGRIVEIVSPGYTEADEALETGEYGTIMVGNYLRYWSQRNANTFIGMFSNPNVSDVVCSTNSRPSPCGNAYLGDAARTIRELSSFYASHQTPDVHTLTYSDYNLRACISQTYPYTPGSDAYDIHRIRNISCPASGVRTLDGLENITGLKMPTIGNYRPTIIYPHIDLSRNQIINLDALYDVIPGASINLQGNNVANCHQLDDLEQIHSGLIRPDKCLNVAALTVTTSIL
;
A
#
# COMPACT_ATOMS: atom_id res chain seq x y z
N MET A 1 -9.12 -14.00 73.45
CA MET A 1 -10.53 -14.16 73.05
C MET A 1 -10.59 -14.49 71.56
N ILE A 2 -11.37 -15.50 71.23
CA ILE A 2 -11.55 -16.14 69.92
C ILE A 2 -12.73 -15.49 69.18
N LYS A 3 -12.58 -15.23 67.87
CA LYS A 3 -13.52 -15.48 66.72
C LYS A 3 -13.29 -14.46 65.59
N ARG A 4 -12.75 -14.88 64.43
CA ARG A 4 -13.44 -15.38 63.20
C ARG A 4 -14.31 -14.27 62.55
N SER A 5 -14.10 -13.89 61.29
CA SER A 5 -14.52 -14.64 60.10
C SER A 5 -14.02 -13.96 58.81
N LEU A 6 -13.25 -14.64 57.94
CA LEU A 6 -13.61 -15.15 56.59
C LEU A 6 -13.81 -14.05 55.51
N ILE A 7 -12.84 -13.87 54.61
CA ILE A 7 -12.79 -14.44 53.24
C ILE A 7 -13.96 -13.96 52.35
N ASN A 8 -13.64 -13.13 51.35
CA ASN A 8 -14.10 -13.39 49.99
C ASN A 8 -13.05 -12.90 48.97
N PHE A 9 -12.49 -13.90 48.29
CA PHE A 9 -11.74 -13.83 47.06
C PHE A 9 -12.65 -13.31 45.94
N CYS A 10 -12.27 -12.25 45.23
CA CYS A 10 -12.69 -12.04 43.85
C CYS A 10 -11.44 -12.03 42.98
N ILE A 11 -11.16 -13.20 42.40
CA ILE A 11 -10.33 -13.38 41.23
C ILE A 11 -11.06 -12.66 40.10
N ALA A 12 -10.71 -11.41 39.85
CA ALA A 12 -10.98 -10.79 38.56
C ALA A 12 -9.88 -11.28 37.61
N SER A 13 -10.08 -12.49 37.10
CA SER A 13 -9.54 -12.91 35.82
C SER A 13 -10.09 -11.95 34.76
N LEU A 14 -9.41 -10.81 34.56
CA LEU A 14 -9.52 -10.10 33.30
C LEU A 14 -8.90 -11.03 32.26
N CYS A 15 -9.76 -11.67 31.49
CA CYS A 15 -9.44 -12.11 30.16
C CYS A 15 -8.84 -10.89 29.43
N ALA A 16 -7.51 -10.84 29.35
CA ALA A 16 -6.86 -10.18 28.23
C ALA A 16 -7.35 -10.93 26.99
N ALA A 17 -8.47 -10.46 26.43
CA ALA A 17 -8.74 -10.73 25.04
C ALA A 17 -7.48 -10.29 24.30
N PRO A 18 -6.86 -11.13 23.47
CA PRO A 18 -5.89 -10.60 22.54
C PRO A 18 -6.63 -9.51 21.79
N SER A 19 -6.21 -8.27 21.96
CA SER A 19 -6.44 -7.27 20.94
C SER A 19 -5.89 -7.91 19.69
N LEU A 20 -6.78 -8.46 18.86
CA LEU A 20 -6.50 -8.72 17.47
C LEU A 20 -6.03 -7.36 16.96
N ALA A 21 -4.72 -7.16 16.95
CA ALA A 21 -4.11 -6.13 16.15
C ALA A 21 -4.56 -6.49 14.74
N LEU A 22 -5.65 -5.85 14.29
CA LEU A 22 -6.11 -5.99 12.91
C LEU A 22 -4.90 -5.56 12.09
N ALA A 23 -4.27 -6.55 11.45
CA ALA A 23 -3.11 -6.33 10.61
C ALA A 23 -3.44 -5.16 9.68
N ASN A 24 -2.64 -4.11 9.74
CA ASN A 24 -2.83 -2.95 8.88
C ASN A 24 -2.68 -3.42 7.44
N THR A 25 -3.71 -3.26 6.62
CA THR A 25 -3.64 -3.63 5.20
C THR A 25 -2.58 -2.76 4.53
N GLN A 26 -1.55 -3.37 3.94
CA GLN A 26 -0.51 -2.64 3.22
C GLN A 26 -0.76 -2.70 1.71
N VAL A 27 -0.73 -1.55 1.06
CA VAL A 27 -0.95 -1.41 -0.39
C VAL A 27 0.32 -0.87 -1.04
N GLY A 28 0.89 -1.63 -1.96
CA GLY A 28 2.11 -1.26 -2.69
C GLY A 28 1.81 -0.31 -3.85
N VAL A 29 2.47 0.84 -3.89
CA VAL A 29 2.34 1.82 -4.98
C VAL A 29 3.64 1.91 -5.75
N ARG A 30 3.54 1.78 -7.07
CA ARG A 30 4.64 2.02 -8.00
C ARG A 30 4.45 3.34 -8.73
N PHE A 31 5.47 4.19 -8.72
CA PHE A 31 5.52 5.40 -9.52
C PHE A 31 6.37 5.20 -10.77
N VAL A 32 5.78 5.41 -11.95
CA VAL A 32 6.51 5.51 -13.22
C VAL A 32 6.54 6.98 -13.61
N VAL A 33 7.71 7.59 -13.52
CA VAL A 33 7.85 9.04 -13.58
C VAL A 33 8.52 9.46 -14.87
N ASP A 34 7.96 10.46 -15.54
CA ASP A 34 8.55 11.03 -16.74
C ASP A 34 9.86 11.74 -16.39
N ASP A 35 10.95 11.38 -17.07
CA ASP A 35 12.28 11.93 -16.80
C ASP A 35 12.48 13.39 -17.27
N SER A 36 11.57 13.95 -18.07
CA SER A 36 11.54 15.39 -18.39
C SER A 36 11.27 16.28 -17.18
N LEU A 37 10.78 15.69 -16.07
CA LEU A 37 10.66 16.39 -14.79
C LEU A 37 12.03 16.67 -14.15
N ILE A 38 13.08 15.97 -14.56
CA ILE A 38 14.45 16.20 -14.12
C ILE A 38 14.98 17.46 -14.79
N SER A 39 15.52 18.37 -13.99
CA SER A 39 16.07 19.64 -14.46
C SER A 39 17.32 20.02 -13.67
N GLY A 40 17.97 21.13 -14.05
CA GLY A 40 19.18 21.60 -13.35
C GLY A 40 19.00 21.89 -11.85
N TRP A 41 17.75 22.08 -11.39
CA TRP A 41 17.42 22.36 -9.98
C TRP A 41 16.59 21.25 -9.31
N ARG A 42 16.11 20.25 -10.08
CA ARG A 42 15.34 19.12 -9.57
C ARG A 42 15.96 17.82 -10.05
N THR A 43 16.56 17.08 -9.12
CA THR A 43 17.23 15.81 -9.42
C THR A 43 16.26 14.62 -9.33
N GLU A 44 16.65 13.46 -9.86
CA GLU A 44 15.91 12.21 -9.67
C GLU A 44 15.68 11.91 -8.18
N GLN A 45 16.68 12.10 -7.31
CA GLN A 45 16.53 11.84 -5.88
C GLN A 45 15.50 12.78 -5.24
N THR A 46 15.52 14.06 -5.62
CA THR A 46 14.54 15.05 -5.13
C THR A 46 13.11 14.62 -5.47
N ILE A 47 12.89 14.14 -6.69
CA ILE A 47 11.57 13.63 -7.12
C ILE A 47 11.17 12.40 -6.30
N ARG A 48 12.10 11.47 -6.04
CA ARG A 48 11.83 10.29 -5.20
C ARG A 48 11.41 10.68 -3.79
N ASP A 49 12.14 11.61 -3.16
CA ASP A 49 11.84 12.10 -1.82
C ASP A 49 10.47 12.82 -1.76
N GLU A 50 10.13 13.59 -2.80
CA GLU A 50 8.82 14.24 -2.92
C GLU A 50 7.68 13.22 -3.07
N LEU A 51 7.86 12.16 -3.87
CA LEU A 51 6.85 11.11 -4.03
C LEU A 51 6.72 10.21 -2.78
N ASP A 52 7.80 9.97 -2.04
CA ASP A 52 7.73 9.32 -0.73
C ASP A 52 6.97 10.20 0.28
N THR A 53 7.12 11.52 0.19
CA THR A 53 6.31 12.47 0.97
C THR A 53 4.82 12.36 0.61
N TRP A 54 4.46 12.15 -0.67
CA TRP A 54 3.06 11.94 -1.05
C TRP A 54 2.47 10.67 -0.42
N ILE A 55 3.26 9.60 -0.28
CA ILE A 55 2.83 8.38 0.41
C ILE A 55 2.58 8.65 1.91
N LEU A 56 3.45 9.45 2.56
CA LEU A 56 3.26 9.84 3.96
C LEU A 56 1.99 10.69 4.15
N GLU A 57 1.75 11.65 3.27
CA GLU A 57 0.55 12.48 3.28
C GLU A 57 -0.71 11.66 3.01
N ALA A 58 -0.67 10.73 2.05
CA ALA A 58 -1.74 9.77 1.79
C ALA A 58 -2.08 8.92 3.02
N ASN A 59 -1.06 8.44 3.74
CA ASN A 59 -1.25 7.70 4.98
C ASN A 59 -1.87 8.55 6.09
N THR A 60 -1.55 9.85 6.13
CA THR A 60 -2.20 10.80 7.05
C THR A 60 -3.68 10.95 6.71
N ILE A 61 -4.01 11.13 5.42
CA ILE A 61 -5.40 11.20 4.92
C ILE A 61 -6.19 9.94 5.28
N LEU A 62 -5.60 8.74 5.10
CA LEU A 62 -6.21 7.47 5.49
C LEU A 62 -6.46 7.38 7.01
N ALA A 63 -5.48 7.78 7.82
CA ALA A 63 -5.58 7.76 9.28
C ALA A 63 -6.64 8.74 9.80
N ASP A 64 -6.69 9.95 9.27
CA ASP A 64 -7.68 10.98 9.61
C ASP A 64 -9.10 10.53 9.22
N SER A 65 -9.20 9.74 8.15
CA SER A 65 -10.43 9.10 7.70
C SER A 65 -10.85 7.88 8.54
N LYS A 66 -10.08 7.50 9.57
CA LYS A 66 -10.26 6.26 10.37
C LYS A 66 -10.29 5.00 9.50
N ILE A 67 -9.32 4.89 8.60
CA ILE A 67 -9.10 3.71 7.76
C ILE A 67 -7.83 3.01 8.27
N ASN A 68 -7.93 1.71 8.56
CA ASN A 68 -6.79 0.87 8.97
C ASN A 68 -6.14 0.24 7.72
N MET A 69 -5.54 1.10 6.91
CA MET A 69 -4.78 0.75 5.71
C MET A 69 -3.60 1.71 5.60
N SER A 70 -2.49 1.26 5.04
CA SER A 70 -1.33 2.10 4.72
C SER A 70 -0.79 1.82 3.33
N LEU A 71 -0.34 2.86 2.65
CA LEU A 71 0.39 2.79 1.40
C LEU A 71 1.90 2.72 1.68
N TYR A 72 2.65 2.05 0.82
CA TYR A 72 4.11 2.13 0.77
C TYR A 72 4.60 2.25 -0.68
N THR A 73 5.77 2.87 -0.87
CA THR A 73 6.43 2.91 -2.17
C THR A 73 7.04 1.54 -2.49
N ALA A 74 6.48 0.82 -3.45
CA ALA A 74 7.05 -0.43 -3.96
C ALA A 74 8.25 -0.16 -4.89
N GLU A 75 8.13 0.84 -5.76
CA GLU A 75 9.23 1.31 -6.62
C GLU A 75 8.88 2.71 -7.16
N THR A 76 9.89 3.56 -7.26
CA THR A 76 9.84 4.76 -8.11
C THR A 76 10.83 4.57 -9.24
N VAL A 77 10.44 4.83 -10.48
CA VAL A 77 11.32 4.67 -11.63
C VAL A 77 11.18 5.82 -12.61
N MET A 78 12.31 6.41 -13.00
CA MET A 78 12.36 7.44 -14.04
C MET A 78 12.40 6.78 -15.42
N ARG A 79 11.59 7.30 -16.35
CA ARG A 79 11.46 6.80 -17.72
C ARG A 79 11.22 7.96 -18.67
N GLN A 80 11.90 7.92 -19.81
CA GLN A 80 11.52 8.74 -20.94
C GLN A 80 10.19 8.24 -21.50
N MET A 81 9.11 8.99 -21.28
CA MET A 81 7.82 8.64 -21.87
C MET A 81 7.74 9.11 -23.32
N ALA A 82 6.74 8.60 -24.05
CA ALA A 82 6.50 9.03 -25.42
C ALA A 82 6.27 10.56 -25.50
N THR A 83 6.67 11.14 -26.62
CA THR A 83 6.42 12.56 -26.92
C THR A 83 5.29 12.71 -27.94
N ASP A 84 4.57 13.82 -27.84
CA ASP A 84 3.63 14.28 -28.85
C ASP A 84 4.35 14.70 -30.16
N SER A 85 3.57 15.11 -31.16
CA SER A 85 4.09 15.58 -32.45
C SER A 85 4.93 16.86 -32.37
N SER A 86 4.84 17.59 -31.27
CA SER A 86 5.61 18.80 -30.98
C SER A 86 6.90 18.52 -30.20
N GLY A 87 7.16 17.26 -29.85
CA GLY A 87 8.33 16.83 -29.10
C GLY A 87 8.22 17.06 -27.59
N ASN A 88 7.04 17.42 -27.07
CA ASN A 88 6.79 17.48 -25.63
C ASN A 88 6.37 16.10 -25.12
N THR A 89 6.54 15.82 -23.83
CA THR A 89 5.93 14.62 -23.22
C THR A 89 4.45 14.53 -23.55
N GLU A 90 4.01 13.34 -23.96
CA GLU A 90 2.62 13.03 -24.22
C GLU A 90 1.76 13.38 -23.00
N SER A 91 0.66 14.09 -23.23
CA SER A 91 -0.24 14.57 -22.18
C SER A 91 -1.67 14.07 -22.37
N HIS A 92 -2.01 13.50 -23.52
CA HIS A 92 -3.31 12.90 -23.75
C HIS A 92 -3.48 11.62 -22.91
N ASP A 93 -4.40 11.67 -21.94
CA ASP A 93 -4.68 10.58 -21.01
C ASP A 93 -4.96 9.23 -21.69
N GLU A 94 -5.81 9.17 -22.72
CA GLU A 94 -6.10 7.91 -23.43
C GLU A 94 -4.85 7.34 -24.09
N THR A 95 -3.98 8.20 -24.63
CA THR A 95 -2.72 7.79 -25.25
C THR A 95 -1.75 7.24 -24.21
N ILE A 96 -1.62 7.89 -23.06
CA ILE A 96 -0.78 7.40 -21.95
C ILE A 96 -1.32 6.07 -21.41
N PHE A 97 -2.63 5.93 -21.20
CA PHE A 97 -3.23 4.64 -20.81
C PHE A 97 -3.02 3.56 -21.87
N ASN A 98 -3.11 3.91 -23.15
CA ASN A 98 -2.83 3.00 -24.25
C ASN A 98 -1.36 2.53 -24.19
N HIS A 99 -0.42 3.44 -23.95
CA HIS A 99 0.99 3.12 -23.77
C HIS A 99 1.26 2.24 -22.56
N MET A 100 0.61 2.49 -21.41
CA MET A 100 0.66 1.60 -20.25
C MET A 100 0.12 0.20 -20.58
N ASN A 101 -1.06 0.12 -21.21
CA ASN A 101 -1.71 -1.15 -21.55
C ASN A 101 -0.91 -1.97 -22.59
N ARG A 102 -0.28 -1.30 -23.55
CA ARG A 102 0.56 -1.93 -24.58
C ARG A 102 2.02 -2.09 -24.17
N GLN A 103 2.41 -1.52 -23.03
CA GLN A 103 3.76 -1.51 -22.49
C GLN A 103 4.81 -0.92 -23.45
N ILE A 104 4.50 0.25 -24.01
CA ILE A 104 5.35 1.01 -24.95
C ILE A 104 5.58 2.44 -24.43
N GLY A 105 6.43 3.22 -25.11
CA GLY A 105 6.53 4.67 -24.85
C GLY A 105 6.94 5.00 -23.41
N GLY A 106 7.94 4.29 -22.87
CA GLY A 106 8.42 4.44 -21.49
C GLY A 106 7.84 3.42 -20.50
N PHE A 107 6.74 2.75 -20.85
CA PHE A 107 6.04 1.80 -19.97
C PHE A 107 6.39 0.32 -20.21
N TYR A 108 7.60 0.04 -20.69
CA TYR A 108 8.05 -1.33 -20.97
C TYR A 108 8.05 -2.20 -19.72
N ASN A 109 7.51 -3.42 -19.84
CA ASN A 109 7.45 -4.42 -18.77
C ASN A 109 6.72 -3.93 -17.51
N VAL A 110 5.81 -2.96 -17.63
CA VAL A 110 5.20 -2.30 -16.46
C VAL A 110 4.37 -3.27 -15.62
N GLU A 111 3.60 -4.16 -16.27
CA GLU A 111 2.75 -5.14 -15.58
C GLU A 111 3.56 -6.23 -14.89
N ASN A 112 4.51 -6.85 -15.61
CA ASN A 112 5.32 -7.92 -15.01
C ASN A 112 6.23 -7.38 -13.91
N ARG A 113 6.73 -6.14 -14.04
CA ARG A 113 7.51 -5.53 -12.96
C ARG A 113 6.63 -5.24 -11.75
N ALA A 114 5.38 -4.80 -11.93
CA ALA A 114 4.43 -4.62 -10.84
C ALA A 114 4.14 -5.96 -10.11
N LYS A 115 3.96 -7.05 -10.87
CA LYS A 115 3.91 -8.44 -10.35
C LYS A 115 5.14 -8.75 -9.50
N GLU A 116 6.32 -8.64 -10.11
CA GLU A 116 7.60 -8.99 -9.53
C GLU A 116 7.86 -8.28 -8.19
N ILE A 117 7.53 -6.98 -8.06
CA ILE A 117 7.79 -6.20 -6.84
C ILE A 117 6.59 -6.13 -5.88
N GLY A 118 5.46 -6.76 -6.21
CA GLY A 118 4.25 -6.67 -5.41
C GLY A 118 3.64 -5.27 -5.36
N ALA A 119 3.63 -4.54 -6.47
CA ALA A 119 2.94 -3.26 -6.56
C ALA A 119 1.47 -3.49 -6.92
N ASP A 120 0.58 -3.12 -6.00
CA ASP A 120 -0.86 -3.21 -6.18
C ASP A 120 -1.39 -2.19 -7.18
N TYR A 121 -0.79 -0.99 -7.18
CA TYR A 121 -1.15 0.12 -8.06
C TYR A 121 0.07 0.69 -8.79
N THR A 122 -0.12 1.11 -10.03
CA THR A 122 0.90 1.81 -10.81
C THR A 122 0.41 3.20 -11.23
N VAL A 123 1.11 4.23 -10.79
CA VAL A 123 0.77 5.62 -11.08
C VAL A 123 1.81 6.21 -12.02
N ALA A 124 1.37 6.66 -13.19
CA ALA A 124 2.18 7.43 -14.11
C ALA A 124 2.25 8.89 -13.63
N ILE A 125 3.46 9.41 -13.45
CA ILE A 125 3.71 10.77 -13.01
C ILE A 125 4.24 11.58 -14.18
N VAL A 126 3.44 12.52 -14.66
CA VAL A 126 3.70 13.27 -15.91
C VAL A 126 3.76 14.78 -15.63
N PRO A 127 4.37 15.60 -16.51
CA PRO A 127 4.34 17.05 -16.34
C PRO A 127 2.92 17.63 -16.42
N ARG A 128 2.09 17.07 -17.31
CA ARG A 128 0.73 17.51 -17.63
C ARG A 128 -0.11 16.34 -18.11
N VAL A 129 -1.43 16.42 -17.91
CA VAL A 129 -2.40 15.49 -18.48
C VAL A 129 -3.63 16.27 -19.00
N ASN A 130 -4.22 15.83 -20.11
CA ASN A 130 -5.39 16.43 -20.76
C ASN A 130 -6.21 15.35 -21.50
N ASN A 131 -7.33 15.78 -22.09
CA ASN A 131 -8.27 14.94 -22.85
C ASN A 131 -7.93 14.76 -24.34
N GLY A 132 -6.77 15.24 -24.81
CA GLY A 132 -6.39 15.14 -26.23
C GLY A 132 -7.17 16.03 -27.20
N GLU A 133 -8.17 16.78 -26.73
CA GLU A 133 -8.92 17.74 -27.53
C GLU A 133 -8.09 19.01 -27.82
N THR A 134 -8.59 19.89 -28.70
CA THR A 134 -7.88 21.13 -29.07
C THR A 134 -8.80 22.35 -28.98
N GLY A 135 -8.22 23.54 -28.88
CA GLY A 135 -8.99 24.78 -28.78
C GLY A 135 -9.79 24.87 -27.48
N ASP A 136 -11.04 25.31 -27.57
CA ASP A 136 -11.94 25.52 -26.41
C ASP A 136 -12.37 24.20 -25.74
N ASP A 137 -12.22 23.06 -26.43
CA ASP A 137 -12.55 21.73 -25.92
C ASP A 137 -11.39 21.09 -25.14
N LEU A 138 -10.18 21.67 -25.21
CA LEU A 138 -9.01 21.19 -24.48
C LEU A 138 -9.22 21.38 -22.97
N ARG A 139 -9.22 20.26 -22.24
CA ARG A 139 -9.30 20.24 -20.78
C ARG A 139 -8.01 19.69 -20.21
N SER A 140 -7.34 20.50 -19.39
CA SER A 140 -6.20 20.05 -18.60
C SER A 140 -6.69 19.49 -17.26
N TYR A 141 -6.15 18.34 -16.87
CA TYR A 141 -6.48 17.69 -15.61
C TYR A 141 -5.28 17.68 -14.68
N CYS A 142 -5.56 17.53 -13.39
CA CYS A 142 -4.53 17.24 -12.42
C CYS A 142 -4.20 15.75 -12.35
N GLY A 143 -5.18 14.90 -12.64
CA GLY A 143 -5.03 13.45 -12.63
C GLY A 143 -6.22 12.79 -13.30
N VAL A 144 -6.04 11.53 -13.66
CA VAL A 144 -7.08 10.63 -14.17
C VAL A 144 -6.74 9.21 -13.74
N ALA A 145 -7.63 8.57 -12.99
CA ALA A 145 -7.68 7.13 -12.82
C ALA A 145 -8.28 6.46 -14.07
N LYS A 146 -7.86 5.23 -14.39
CA LYS A 146 -8.37 4.55 -15.59
C LYS A 146 -9.91 4.48 -15.61
N GLN A 147 -10.49 4.27 -14.44
CA GLN A 147 -11.92 4.20 -14.22
C GLN A 147 -12.24 4.36 -12.72
N VAL A 148 -13.50 4.61 -12.42
CA VAL A 148 -14.06 4.34 -11.08
C VAL A 148 -14.40 2.86 -10.99
N SER A 149 -13.87 2.16 -9.98
CA SER A 149 -14.20 0.75 -9.76
C SER A 149 -15.63 0.59 -9.22
N THR A 150 -16.44 -0.23 -9.87
CA THR A 150 -17.88 -0.39 -9.59
C THR A 150 -18.29 -1.81 -9.23
N ASN A 151 -17.35 -2.76 -9.29
CA ASN A 151 -17.57 -4.16 -8.93
C ASN A 151 -16.29 -4.79 -8.36
N SER A 152 -16.42 -5.99 -7.79
CA SER A 152 -15.33 -6.67 -7.08
C SER A 152 -14.13 -6.98 -7.98
N ASP A 153 -14.37 -7.24 -9.26
CA ASP A 153 -13.31 -7.59 -10.21
C ASP A 153 -12.44 -6.38 -10.55
N GLU A 154 -13.07 -5.20 -10.63
CA GLU A 154 -12.39 -3.92 -10.84
C GLU A 154 -11.62 -3.48 -9.60
N VAL A 155 -12.26 -3.56 -8.42
CA VAL A 155 -11.60 -3.24 -7.15
C VAL A 155 -10.41 -4.14 -6.86
N ALA A 156 -10.53 -5.44 -7.17
CA ALA A 156 -9.43 -6.41 -7.08
C ALA A 156 -8.39 -6.30 -8.21
N ALA A 157 -8.54 -5.32 -9.09
CA ALA A 157 -7.71 -5.10 -10.28
C ALA A 157 -7.36 -6.38 -11.05
N LYS A 158 -8.36 -7.22 -11.36
CA LYS A 158 -8.14 -8.47 -12.11
C LYS A 158 -7.42 -8.25 -13.45
N ARG A 159 -7.53 -7.05 -14.01
CA ARG A 159 -6.72 -6.59 -15.13
C ARG A 159 -5.80 -5.47 -14.65
N PHE A 160 -4.53 -5.55 -15.02
CA PHE A 160 -3.50 -4.54 -14.66
C PHE A 160 -3.96 -3.09 -14.86
N ILE A 161 -4.61 -2.77 -15.99
CA ILE A 161 -5.03 -1.40 -16.28
C ILE A 161 -6.09 -0.86 -15.30
N GLN A 162 -6.76 -1.72 -14.52
CA GLN A 162 -7.73 -1.31 -13.49
C GLN A 162 -7.05 -0.85 -12.19
N SER A 163 -5.73 -1.02 -12.05
CA SER A 163 -4.94 -0.46 -10.96
C SER A 163 -3.99 0.65 -11.41
N THR A 164 -4.31 1.33 -12.51
CA THR A 164 -3.50 2.44 -13.02
C THR A 164 -4.18 3.80 -12.96
N ALA A 165 -3.35 4.81 -12.67
CA ALA A 165 -3.74 6.22 -12.71
C ALA A 165 -2.61 7.06 -13.32
N ILE A 166 -2.95 8.27 -13.73
CA ILE A 166 -2.03 9.30 -14.21
C ILE A 166 -2.19 10.50 -13.29
N VAL A 167 -1.08 11.08 -12.83
CA VAL A 167 -1.07 12.28 -12.00
C VAL A 167 -0.07 13.27 -12.58
N ALA A 168 -0.52 14.51 -12.80
CA ALA A 168 0.37 15.60 -13.12
C ALA A 168 1.20 15.97 -11.88
N TYR A 169 2.53 16.01 -12.04
CA TYR A 169 3.47 16.17 -10.94
C TYR A 169 3.18 17.38 -10.04
N HIS A 170 2.78 18.50 -10.63
CA HIS A 170 2.55 19.75 -9.91
C HIS A 170 1.26 19.76 -9.07
N CYS A 171 0.39 18.74 -9.20
CA CYS A 171 -0.88 18.68 -8.48
C CYS A 171 -0.77 18.01 -7.11
N GLY A 172 0.30 17.27 -6.83
CA GLY A 172 0.62 16.81 -5.48
C GLY A 172 -0.14 15.57 -5.02
N SER A 173 0.00 15.30 -3.73
CA SER A 173 -0.53 14.13 -3.03
C SER A 173 -2.06 14.07 -3.00
N ASP A 174 -2.75 15.19 -2.85
CA ASP A 174 -4.23 15.22 -2.83
C ASP A 174 -4.83 14.63 -4.11
N THR A 175 -4.29 14.99 -5.27
CA THR A 175 -4.68 14.40 -6.54
C THR A 175 -4.31 12.94 -6.62
N PHE A 176 -3.08 12.57 -6.21
CA PHE A 176 -2.67 11.16 -6.17
C PHE A 176 -3.65 10.30 -5.35
N VAL A 177 -4.06 10.75 -4.17
CA VAL A 177 -4.99 10.01 -3.30
C VAL A 177 -6.41 10.04 -3.87
N HIS A 178 -6.82 11.13 -4.51
CA HIS A 178 -8.09 11.22 -5.23
C HIS A 178 -8.18 10.16 -6.34
N GLU A 179 -7.15 10.05 -7.17
CA GLU A 179 -7.14 9.06 -8.25
C GLU A 179 -7.10 7.62 -7.70
N LEU A 180 -6.34 7.37 -6.62
CA LEU A 180 -6.42 6.08 -5.93
C LEU A 180 -7.83 5.81 -5.38
N GLY A 181 -8.53 6.84 -4.89
CA GLY A 181 -9.91 6.74 -4.46
C GLY A 181 -10.84 6.22 -5.56
N HIS A 182 -10.67 6.66 -6.80
CA HIS A 182 -11.41 6.10 -7.94
C HIS A 182 -11.14 4.61 -8.13
N LEU A 183 -9.88 4.20 -8.07
CA LEU A 183 -9.49 2.79 -8.18
C LEU A 183 -10.01 1.96 -6.99
N PHE A 184 -10.15 2.57 -5.81
CA PHE A 184 -10.81 1.99 -4.63
C PHE A 184 -12.34 1.93 -4.76
N GLY A 185 -12.90 2.45 -5.85
CA GLY A 185 -14.31 2.42 -6.17
C GLY A 185 -15.12 3.60 -5.63
N LEU A 186 -14.44 4.73 -5.40
CA LEU A 186 -15.06 5.96 -4.93
C LEU A 186 -15.40 6.87 -6.11
N ALA A 187 -16.63 7.35 -6.14
CA ALA A 187 -17.06 8.42 -7.04
C ALA A 187 -16.87 9.80 -6.38
N HIS A 188 -16.99 10.88 -7.17
CA HIS A 188 -16.89 12.22 -6.60
C HIS A 188 -17.98 12.48 -5.57
N GLY A 189 -19.24 12.38 -5.95
CA GLY A 189 -20.35 12.65 -5.04
C GLY A 189 -21.58 13.18 -5.76
N THR A 190 -22.70 13.18 -5.05
CA THR A 190 -23.98 13.66 -5.60
C THR A 190 -23.95 15.15 -5.90
N GLN A 191 -23.23 15.93 -5.09
CA GLN A 191 -23.08 17.37 -5.22
C GLN A 191 -22.38 17.73 -6.54
N VAL A 192 -21.27 17.06 -6.86
CA VAL A 192 -20.52 17.25 -8.11
C VAL A 192 -21.36 16.79 -9.31
N ALA A 193 -22.03 15.65 -9.20
CA ALA A 193 -22.89 15.16 -10.27
C ALA A 193 -24.07 16.10 -10.58
N GLN A 194 -24.63 16.75 -9.56
CA GLN A 194 -25.70 17.74 -9.72
C GLN A 194 -25.18 19.00 -10.40
N ALA A 195 -24.06 19.54 -9.94
CA ALA A 195 -23.53 20.77 -10.49
C ALA A 195 -22.89 20.58 -11.89
N LEU A 196 -22.45 19.37 -12.28
CA LEU A 196 -22.03 19.08 -13.66
C LEU A 196 -23.14 18.59 -14.59
N ASP A 197 -24.33 18.30 -14.05
CA ASP A 197 -25.37 17.51 -14.74
C ASP A 197 -24.82 16.19 -15.35
N ASP A 198 -23.87 15.56 -14.66
CA ASP A 198 -23.24 14.31 -15.08
C ASP A 198 -23.37 13.24 -14.00
N LYS A 199 -24.24 12.26 -14.30
CA LYS A 199 -24.52 11.13 -13.41
C LYS A 199 -23.33 10.18 -13.24
N ALA A 200 -22.33 10.20 -14.12
CA ALA A 200 -21.14 9.37 -13.99
C ALA A 200 -20.38 9.68 -12.69
N HIS A 201 -20.34 10.95 -12.29
CA HIS A 201 -19.73 11.39 -11.01
C HIS A 201 -20.45 10.89 -9.76
N ASN A 202 -21.61 10.26 -9.91
CA ASN A 202 -22.41 9.70 -8.81
C ASN A 202 -22.36 8.16 -8.74
N LYS A 203 -21.49 7.51 -9.51
CA LYS A 203 -21.45 6.05 -9.63
C LYS A 203 -20.16 5.45 -9.04
N GLY A 204 -20.18 5.17 -7.74
CA GLY A 204 -19.15 4.38 -7.05
C GLY A 204 -19.57 2.92 -6.89
N TYR A 205 -18.75 2.12 -6.19
CA TYR A 205 -19.00 0.70 -5.91
C TYR A 205 -20.33 0.48 -5.15
N HIS A 206 -20.55 1.25 -4.09
CA HIS A 206 -21.84 1.38 -3.41
C HIS A 206 -22.41 2.79 -3.58
N ASN A 207 -23.71 2.94 -3.30
CA ASN A 207 -24.37 4.24 -3.32
C ASN A 207 -23.71 5.27 -2.38
N TYR A 208 -23.07 4.81 -1.31
CA TYR A 208 -22.36 5.64 -0.33
C TYR A 208 -20.85 5.77 -0.63
N SER A 209 -20.29 5.06 -1.62
CA SER A 209 -18.86 5.06 -1.99
C SER A 209 -18.48 6.35 -2.73
N LYS A 210 -18.56 7.48 -2.02
CA LYS A 210 -18.50 8.80 -2.63
C LYS A 210 -17.85 9.78 -1.69
N GLY A 211 -17.23 10.80 -2.26
CA GLY A 211 -16.93 11.99 -1.50
C GLY A 211 -18.18 12.67 -0.96
N TRP A 212 -17.93 13.52 0.02
CA TRP A 212 -18.92 14.34 0.67
C TRP A 212 -18.46 15.79 0.69
N GLY A 213 -19.41 16.69 0.55
CA GLY A 213 -19.18 18.11 0.63
C GLY A 213 -20.47 18.89 0.73
N ARG A 214 -20.35 20.18 0.92
CA ARG A 214 -21.45 21.12 0.84
C ARG A 214 -21.10 22.18 -0.20
N ILE A 215 -22.00 22.32 -1.16
CA ILE A 215 -22.10 23.48 -2.04
C ILE A 215 -23.27 24.29 -1.49
N VAL A 216 -23.08 25.58 -1.23
CA VAL A 216 -24.13 26.39 -0.59
C VAL A 216 -25.20 26.81 -1.61
N GLU A 217 -24.79 27.16 -2.83
CA GLU A 217 -25.69 27.43 -3.96
C GLU A 217 -25.09 26.92 -5.28
N ILE A 218 -25.92 26.32 -6.14
CA ILE A 218 -25.58 25.98 -7.53
C ILE A 218 -26.41 26.94 -8.39
N VAL A 219 -25.76 27.95 -8.96
CA VAL A 219 -26.37 29.02 -9.75
C VAL A 219 -26.75 28.51 -11.14
N SER A 220 -25.94 27.65 -11.75
CA SER A 220 -26.27 26.96 -13.00
C SER A 220 -25.57 25.59 -13.10
N PRO A 221 -26.20 24.55 -13.68
CA PRO A 221 -25.46 23.35 -14.06
C PRO A 221 -24.37 23.68 -15.10
N GLY A 222 -23.23 22.99 -15.00
CA GLY A 222 -22.08 23.11 -15.89
C GLY A 222 -20.91 23.90 -15.28
N TYR A 223 -19.95 24.27 -16.13
CA TYR A 223 -18.84 25.12 -15.75
C TYR A 223 -19.20 26.58 -16.07
N THR A 224 -19.93 27.24 -15.18
CA THR A 224 -20.26 28.66 -15.35
C THR A 224 -19.47 29.52 -14.37
N GLU A 225 -18.99 30.70 -14.82
CA GLU A 225 -18.27 31.66 -13.98
C GLU A 225 -19.10 32.11 -12.75
N ALA A 226 -20.42 31.94 -12.79
CA ALA A 226 -21.33 32.29 -11.71
C ALA A 226 -21.20 31.37 -10.48
N ASP A 227 -20.76 30.13 -10.68
CA ASP A 227 -20.53 29.13 -9.62
C ASP A 227 -19.11 29.20 -9.03
N GLU A 228 -18.26 30.11 -9.53
CA GLU A 228 -16.86 30.24 -9.08
C GLU A 228 -16.68 31.10 -7.81
N ALA A 229 -17.77 31.56 -7.19
CA ALA A 229 -17.72 32.39 -6.00
C ALA A 229 -17.84 31.54 -4.71
N LEU A 230 -16.77 31.48 -3.90
CA LEU A 230 -16.81 30.82 -2.59
C LEU A 230 -17.90 31.41 -1.69
N GLU A 231 -18.81 30.55 -1.23
CA GLU A 231 -19.79 30.89 -0.21
C GLU A 231 -19.35 30.41 1.18
N THR A 232 -19.74 31.15 2.22
CA THR A 232 -19.36 30.81 3.60
C THR A 232 -19.98 29.47 4.01
N GLY A 233 -19.13 28.49 4.31
CA GLY A 233 -19.54 27.16 4.76
C GLY A 233 -19.49 26.07 3.68
N GLU A 234 -18.93 26.37 2.50
CA GLU A 234 -18.59 25.36 1.51
C GLU A 234 -17.37 24.56 1.93
N TYR A 235 -17.46 23.24 1.73
CA TYR A 235 -16.35 22.34 1.97
C TYR A 235 -16.50 21.06 1.15
N GLY A 236 -15.41 20.34 0.95
CA GLY A 236 -15.39 19.02 0.33
C GLY A 236 -14.23 18.18 0.83
N THR A 237 -14.55 16.92 1.13
CA THR A 237 -13.60 15.83 1.35
C THR A 237 -12.87 15.47 0.06
N ILE A 238 -11.79 14.71 0.10
CA ILE A 238 -10.85 14.53 -1.02
C ILE A 238 -11.48 14.16 -2.36
N MET A 239 -12.53 13.33 -2.36
CA MET A 239 -13.21 12.90 -3.58
C MET A 239 -14.15 13.97 -4.19
N VAL A 240 -14.56 15.00 -3.44
CA VAL A 240 -15.34 16.16 -3.95
C VAL A 240 -14.49 17.43 -4.03
N GLY A 241 -13.57 17.62 -3.10
CA GLY A 241 -12.86 18.86 -2.82
C GLY A 241 -11.97 19.34 -3.95
N ASN A 242 -11.42 18.44 -4.78
CA ASN A 242 -10.70 18.84 -5.99
C ASN A 242 -11.63 19.51 -7.02
N TYR A 243 -12.85 19.01 -7.17
CA TYR A 243 -13.85 19.63 -8.04
C TYR A 243 -14.36 20.96 -7.46
N LEU A 244 -14.60 21.02 -6.14
CA LEU A 244 -14.97 22.29 -5.51
C LEU A 244 -13.87 23.34 -5.58
N ARG A 245 -12.59 22.94 -5.47
CA ARG A 245 -11.46 23.87 -5.63
C ARG A 245 -11.36 24.35 -7.08
N TYR A 246 -11.57 23.46 -8.05
CA TYR A 246 -11.61 23.82 -9.47
C TYR A 246 -12.72 24.84 -9.76
N TRP A 247 -13.92 24.60 -9.22
CA TRP A 247 -15.04 25.54 -9.36
C TRP A 247 -14.84 26.84 -8.60
N SER A 248 -14.61 26.80 -7.30
CA SER A 248 -14.55 28.01 -6.47
C SER A 248 -13.27 28.85 -6.63
N GLN A 249 -12.28 28.37 -7.40
CA GLN A 249 -10.94 28.96 -7.59
C GLN A 249 -10.22 29.40 -6.29
N ARG A 250 -10.59 28.89 -5.10
CA ARG A 250 -10.21 29.48 -3.80
C ARG A 250 -9.69 28.46 -2.76
N ASN A 251 -8.97 29.04 -1.80
CA ASN A 251 -7.95 28.50 -0.88
C ASN A 251 -8.28 27.25 -0.03
N ALA A 252 -7.27 26.79 0.73
CA ALA A 252 -7.24 25.59 1.58
C ALA A 252 -8.38 25.40 2.59
N ASN A 253 -9.30 26.36 2.73
CA ASN A 253 -10.38 26.31 3.71
C ASN A 253 -11.63 25.54 3.23
N THR A 254 -11.74 25.25 1.92
CA THR A 254 -12.81 24.43 1.34
C THR A 254 -12.44 22.96 1.21
N PHE A 255 -11.16 22.64 1.29
CA PHE A 255 -10.66 21.28 1.11
C PHE A 255 -10.40 20.62 2.46
N ILE A 256 -10.90 19.39 2.60
CA ILE A 256 -10.63 18.55 3.77
C ILE A 256 -9.87 17.33 3.28
N GLY A 257 -8.60 17.23 3.69
CA GLY A 257 -7.69 16.13 3.38
C GLY A 257 -8.07 14.81 4.06
N MET A 258 -9.27 14.33 3.79
CA MET A 258 -9.80 13.05 4.29
C MET A 258 -10.80 12.47 3.29
N PHE A 259 -10.97 11.15 3.29
CA PHE A 259 -12.13 10.49 2.73
C PHE A 259 -13.35 10.73 3.60
N SER A 260 -14.52 10.87 2.98
CA SER A 260 -15.77 11.09 3.72
C SER A 260 -16.05 9.98 4.74
N ASN A 261 -16.38 10.39 5.96
CA ASN A 261 -16.69 9.48 7.06
C ASN A 261 -17.67 10.16 8.05
N PRO A 262 -18.91 9.67 8.20
CA PRO A 262 -19.91 10.27 9.09
C PRO A 262 -19.56 10.14 10.58
N ASN A 263 -18.61 9.27 10.95
CA ASN A 263 -18.16 9.10 12.33
C ASN A 263 -17.02 10.05 12.72
N VAL A 264 -16.48 10.80 11.75
CA VAL A 264 -15.53 11.88 12.01
C VAL A 264 -16.29 13.20 11.97
N SER A 265 -16.14 14.02 13.00
CA SER A 265 -16.77 15.33 13.06
C SER A 265 -15.71 16.41 13.25
N ASP A 266 -15.77 17.44 12.42
CA ASP A 266 -14.85 18.56 12.46
C ASP A 266 -15.61 19.89 12.28
N VAL A 267 -15.02 20.98 12.76
CA VAL A 267 -15.54 22.33 12.59
C VAL A 267 -15.54 22.74 11.12
N VAL A 268 -14.57 22.29 10.31
CA VAL A 268 -14.47 22.57 8.87
C VAL A 268 -15.62 21.92 8.10
N CYS A 269 -16.17 20.81 8.60
CA CYS A 269 -17.33 20.12 8.02
C CYS A 269 -18.68 20.79 8.38
N SER A 270 -18.63 22.01 8.93
CA SER A 270 -19.77 22.71 9.50
C SER A 270 -19.90 24.15 9.01
N THR A 271 -21.07 24.74 9.25
CA THR A 271 -21.41 26.10 8.84
C THR A 271 -21.72 27.05 9.99
N ASN A 272 -21.64 26.56 11.23
CA ASN A 272 -21.91 27.34 12.43
C ASN A 272 -20.77 27.26 13.46
N SER A 273 -19.56 26.95 13.00
CA SER A 273 -18.35 26.78 13.82
C SER A 273 -18.47 25.70 14.92
N ARG A 274 -19.45 24.79 14.83
CA ARG A 274 -19.55 23.60 15.70
C ARG A 274 -19.15 22.35 14.91
N PRO A 275 -18.49 21.36 15.53
CA PRO A 275 -18.19 20.11 14.84
C PRO A 275 -19.43 19.48 14.20
N SER A 276 -19.30 19.08 12.94
CA SER A 276 -20.34 18.41 12.16
C SER A 276 -19.74 17.21 11.44
N PRO A 277 -20.52 16.14 11.17
CA PRO A 277 -20.03 14.98 10.45
C PRO A 277 -19.41 15.33 9.09
N CYS A 278 -18.22 14.80 8.82
CA CYS A 278 -17.49 14.93 7.56
C CYS A 278 -17.91 13.85 6.57
N GLY A 279 -19.20 13.54 6.50
CA GLY A 279 -19.74 12.47 5.69
C GLY A 279 -21.23 12.24 5.94
N ASN A 280 -21.81 11.34 5.15
CA ASN A 280 -23.18 10.87 5.28
C ASN A 280 -23.22 9.35 5.06
N ALA A 281 -23.79 8.62 6.02
CA ALA A 281 -23.81 7.14 6.00
C ALA A 281 -24.47 6.52 4.76
N TYR A 282 -25.29 7.27 4.02
CA TYR A 282 -26.01 6.79 2.83
C TYR A 282 -25.52 7.40 1.52
N LEU A 283 -24.98 8.62 1.56
CA LEU A 283 -24.68 9.42 0.37
C LEU A 283 -23.19 9.75 0.20
N GLY A 284 -22.35 9.55 1.23
CA GLY A 284 -20.92 9.86 1.17
C GLY A 284 -20.19 9.35 2.42
N ASP A 285 -19.84 8.07 2.40
CA ASP A 285 -19.03 7.36 3.40
C ASP A 285 -17.96 6.52 2.67
N ALA A 286 -17.05 7.23 2.00
CA ALA A 286 -15.94 6.63 1.27
C ALA A 286 -15.07 5.76 2.19
N ALA A 287 -14.85 6.20 3.43
CA ALA A 287 -14.04 5.47 4.39
C ALA A 287 -14.63 4.08 4.72
N ARG A 288 -15.97 3.95 4.75
CA ARG A 288 -16.62 2.65 4.91
C ARG A 288 -16.32 1.70 3.75
N THR A 289 -16.40 2.16 2.51
CA THR A 289 -16.05 1.32 1.35
C THR A 289 -14.61 0.84 1.44
N ILE A 290 -13.68 1.74 1.78
CA ILE A 290 -12.28 1.36 1.88
C ILE A 290 -12.06 0.31 2.99
N ARG A 291 -12.74 0.44 4.14
CA ARG A 291 -12.65 -0.57 5.21
C ARG A 291 -13.28 -1.91 4.85
N GLU A 292 -14.43 -1.91 4.18
CA GLU A 292 -15.14 -3.15 3.81
C GLU A 292 -14.39 -3.94 2.73
N LEU A 293 -13.66 -3.24 1.86
CA LEU A 293 -12.94 -3.84 0.73
C LEU A 293 -11.42 -3.82 0.90
N SER A 294 -10.89 -3.55 2.09
CA SER A 294 -9.44 -3.34 2.28
C SER A 294 -8.60 -4.52 1.78
N SER A 295 -9.07 -5.75 2.01
CA SER A 295 -8.39 -6.97 1.54
C SER A 295 -8.36 -7.11 0.03
N PHE A 296 -9.20 -6.39 -0.71
CA PHE A 296 -9.19 -6.41 -2.17
C PHE A 296 -8.19 -5.45 -2.77
N TYR A 297 -7.81 -4.36 -2.08
CA TYR A 297 -6.87 -3.36 -2.61
C TYR A 297 -5.39 -3.75 -2.44
N ALA A 298 -5.12 -4.74 -1.59
CA ALA A 298 -3.80 -5.22 -1.29
C ALA A 298 -3.59 -6.61 -1.87
N SER A 299 -2.33 -6.95 -2.14
CA SER A 299 -1.96 -8.24 -2.72
C SER A 299 -2.67 -8.54 -4.05
N HIS A 300 -2.97 -7.50 -4.86
CA HIS A 300 -3.24 -7.68 -6.29
C HIS A 300 -2.06 -8.40 -6.94
N GLN A 301 -0.86 -8.01 -6.49
CA GLN A 301 0.42 -8.60 -6.85
C GLN A 301 1.11 -9.01 -5.56
N THR A 302 1.58 -10.25 -5.48
CA THR A 302 2.50 -10.65 -4.40
C THR A 302 3.93 -10.58 -4.91
N PRO A 303 4.86 -9.96 -4.17
CA PRO A 303 6.22 -9.81 -4.64
C PRO A 303 6.87 -11.17 -4.83
N ASP A 304 7.76 -11.24 -5.81
CA ASP A 304 8.69 -12.35 -5.95
C ASP A 304 9.71 -12.31 -4.82
N VAL A 305 10.10 -13.49 -4.34
CA VAL A 305 11.02 -13.64 -3.20
C VAL A 305 12.37 -12.96 -3.40
N HIS A 306 12.88 -12.84 -4.63
CA HIS A 306 14.16 -12.19 -4.92
C HIS A 306 14.11 -10.66 -4.82
N THR A 307 12.91 -10.07 -4.79
CA THR A 307 12.74 -8.61 -4.67
C THR A 307 12.70 -8.12 -3.23
N LEU A 308 12.56 -9.03 -2.27
CA LEU A 308 12.59 -8.69 -0.86
C LEU A 308 13.93 -8.09 -0.45
N THR A 309 13.89 -7.26 0.59
CA THR A 309 15.12 -6.72 1.20
C THR A 309 15.71 -7.75 2.15
N TYR A 310 16.97 -8.11 1.91
CA TYR A 310 17.78 -8.94 2.78
C TYR A 310 18.98 -8.13 3.26
N SER A 311 19.27 -8.16 4.57
CA SER A 311 20.42 -7.44 5.13
C SER A 311 21.75 -8.11 4.76
N ASP A 312 21.74 -9.44 4.56
CA ASP A 312 22.91 -10.22 4.14
C ASP A 312 23.04 -10.29 2.61
N TYR A 313 24.17 -9.84 2.09
CA TYR A 313 24.48 -9.90 0.66
C TYR A 313 24.49 -11.32 0.10
N ASN A 314 25.02 -12.29 0.84
CA ASN A 314 25.13 -13.68 0.40
C ASN A 314 23.78 -14.39 0.42
N LEU A 315 22.92 -14.08 1.39
CA LEU A 315 21.54 -14.56 1.39
C LEU A 315 20.79 -14.02 0.17
N ARG A 316 20.85 -12.71 -0.05
CA ARG A 316 20.26 -12.08 -1.24
C ARG A 316 20.75 -12.74 -2.53
N ALA A 317 22.06 -12.89 -2.68
CA ALA A 317 22.66 -13.50 -3.86
C ALA A 317 22.21 -14.95 -4.06
N CYS A 318 22.13 -15.74 -3.00
CA CYS A 318 21.58 -17.09 -3.06
C CYS A 318 20.12 -17.09 -3.53
N ILE A 319 19.25 -16.32 -2.86
CA ILE A 319 17.82 -16.24 -3.19
C ILE A 319 17.63 -15.82 -4.65
N SER A 320 18.32 -14.77 -5.11
CA SER A 320 18.21 -14.31 -6.51
C SER A 320 18.73 -15.32 -7.53
N GLN A 321 19.67 -16.20 -7.16
CA GLN A 321 20.14 -17.28 -8.04
C GLN A 321 19.16 -18.46 -8.09
N THR A 322 18.56 -18.81 -6.95
CA THR A 322 17.59 -19.92 -6.86
C THR A 322 16.23 -19.54 -7.45
N TYR A 323 15.83 -18.28 -7.26
CA TYR A 323 14.54 -17.73 -7.65
C TYR A 323 14.74 -16.51 -8.55
N PRO A 324 15.26 -16.69 -9.79
CA PRO A 324 15.50 -15.58 -10.69
C PRO A 324 14.19 -15.02 -11.23
N TYR A 325 14.17 -13.73 -11.56
CA TYR A 325 13.02 -13.12 -12.23
C TYR A 325 12.60 -13.91 -13.47
N THR A 326 11.33 -14.30 -13.51
CA THR A 326 10.73 -15.02 -14.63
C THR A 326 9.50 -14.23 -15.11
N PRO A 327 9.61 -13.47 -16.22
CA PRO A 327 8.55 -12.59 -16.68
C PRO A 327 7.19 -13.29 -16.82
N GLY A 328 6.16 -12.74 -16.16
CA GLY A 328 4.79 -13.24 -16.24
C GLY A 328 4.52 -14.55 -15.50
N SER A 329 5.49 -15.06 -14.73
CA SER A 329 5.32 -16.21 -13.85
C SER A 329 5.03 -15.75 -12.43
N ASP A 330 4.15 -16.48 -11.75
CA ASP A 330 3.89 -16.37 -10.32
C ASP A 330 4.70 -17.41 -9.52
N ALA A 331 5.64 -18.13 -10.15
CA ALA A 331 6.33 -19.29 -9.57
C ALA A 331 7.12 -18.96 -8.29
N TYR A 332 7.57 -17.71 -8.18
CA TYR A 332 8.48 -17.26 -7.14
C TYR A 332 7.86 -16.24 -6.18
N ASP A 333 6.55 -16.05 -6.27
CA ASP A 333 5.78 -15.30 -5.30
C ASP A 333 6.07 -15.79 -3.87
N ILE A 334 6.25 -14.85 -2.95
CA ILE A 334 6.62 -15.13 -1.56
C ILE A 334 5.69 -16.12 -0.86
N HIS A 335 4.41 -16.16 -1.24
CA HIS A 335 3.41 -17.05 -0.65
C HIS A 335 3.50 -18.50 -1.16
N ARG A 336 4.27 -18.76 -2.22
CA ARG A 336 4.46 -20.09 -2.84
C ARG A 336 5.79 -20.73 -2.49
N ILE A 337 6.76 -19.96 -2.02
CA ILE A 337 8.05 -20.49 -1.61
C ILE A 337 7.90 -21.42 -0.42
N ARG A 338 8.36 -22.67 -0.57
CA ARG A 338 8.41 -23.70 0.48
C ARG A 338 9.80 -24.31 0.65
N ASN A 339 10.72 -23.97 -0.24
CA ASN A 339 12.09 -24.45 -0.19
C ASN A 339 13.01 -23.24 -0.09
N ILE A 340 14.06 -23.30 0.72
CA ILE A 340 15.17 -22.34 0.68
C ILE A 340 16.43 -23.18 0.77
N SER A 341 17.36 -23.01 -0.17
CA SER A 341 18.60 -23.79 -0.17
C SER A 341 19.78 -22.88 -0.49
N CYS A 342 20.53 -22.52 0.55
CA CYS A 342 21.73 -21.68 0.49
C CYS A 342 22.93 -22.34 1.19
N PRO A 343 23.30 -23.59 0.85
CA PRO A 343 24.39 -24.26 1.52
C PRO A 343 25.74 -23.64 1.15
N ALA A 344 26.58 -23.38 2.15
CA ALA A 344 27.92 -22.82 1.97
C ALA A 344 27.97 -21.48 1.18
N SER A 345 26.91 -20.68 1.27
CA SER A 345 26.84 -19.36 0.63
C SER A 345 27.56 -18.27 1.43
N GLY A 346 27.95 -18.54 2.68
CA GLY A 346 28.58 -17.56 3.57
C GLY A 346 27.59 -16.61 4.23
N VAL A 347 26.33 -17.03 4.39
CA VAL A 347 25.27 -16.26 5.06
C VAL A 347 25.61 -16.05 6.54
N ARG A 348 25.35 -14.86 7.07
CA ARG A 348 25.57 -14.49 8.48
C ARG A 348 24.31 -14.08 9.21
N THR A 349 23.31 -13.54 8.50
CA THR A 349 22.03 -13.14 9.09
C THR A 349 20.81 -13.62 8.29
N LEU A 350 19.75 -13.85 9.07
CA LEU A 350 18.36 -14.20 8.77
C LEU A 350 17.51 -13.15 8.05
N ASP A 351 17.86 -11.88 8.24
CA ASP A 351 16.88 -10.80 8.06
C ASP A 351 16.38 -10.73 6.62
N GLY A 352 15.06 -10.69 6.49
CA GLY A 352 14.32 -10.76 5.23
C GLY A 352 13.59 -12.09 5.03
N LEU A 353 14.05 -13.21 5.63
CA LEU A 353 13.35 -14.50 5.52
C LEU A 353 11.96 -14.46 6.16
N GLU A 354 11.78 -13.67 7.22
CA GLU A 354 10.50 -13.44 7.87
C GLU A 354 9.46 -12.76 6.97
N ASN A 355 9.84 -12.24 5.81
CA ASN A 355 8.92 -11.66 4.84
C ASN A 355 8.43 -12.68 3.79
N ILE A 356 8.97 -13.90 3.80
CA ILE A 356 8.53 -14.98 2.90
C ILE A 356 7.30 -15.66 3.51
N THR A 357 6.12 -15.16 3.19
CA THR A 357 4.84 -15.62 3.76
C THR A 357 4.56 -17.10 3.54
N GLY A 358 5.13 -17.68 2.48
CA GLY A 358 5.05 -19.11 2.17
C GLY A 358 5.73 -20.01 3.19
N LEU A 359 6.68 -19.48 3.97
CA LEU A 359 7.33 -20.23 5.05
C LEU A 359 6.51 -20.21 6.35
N LYS A 360 5.48 -19.37 6.44
CA LYS A 360 4.67 -19.16 7.65
C LYS A 360 3.35 -19.93 7.60
N MET A 361 2.77 -20.12 8.78
CA MET A 361 1.42 -20.69 8.86
C MET A 361 0.42 -19.79 8.13
N PRO A 362 -0.36 -20.32 7.18
CA PRO A 362 -1.34 -19.52 6.46
C PRO A 362 -2.40 -19.00 7.45
N THR A 363 -2.52 -17.68 7.55
CA THR A 363 -3.61 -17.00 8.23
C THR A 363 -4.86 -17.07 7.37
N ILE A 364 -5.53 -18.21 7.41
CA ILE A 364 -6.84 -18.40 6.76
C ILE A 364 -7.82 -18.76 7.88
N GLY A 365 -9.02 -18.18 7.85
CA GLY A 365 -10.06 -18.33 8.88
C GLY A 365 -10.49 -19.79 9.19
N ASN A 366 -11.79 -20.11 9.17
CA ASN A 366 -12.27 -21.43 9.60
C ASN A 366 -11.90 -22.62 8.66
N TYR A 367 -10.90 -22.48 7.79
CA TYR A 367 -10.43 -23.53 6.89
C TYR A 367 -9.11 -24.10 7.40
N ARG A 368 -8.97 -25.43 7.43
CA ARG A 368 -7.69 -26.09 7.68
C ARG A 368 -7.02 -26.38 6.33
N PRO A 369 -6.09 -25.55 5.84
CA PRO A 369 -5.38 -25.85 4.61
C PRO A 369 -4.50 -27.09 4.79
N THR A 370 -4.28 -27.82 3.70
CA THR A 370 -3.23 -28.84 3.64
C THR A 370 -1.89 -28.16 3.87
N ILE A 371 -1.23 -28.47 4.99
CA ILE A 371 0.06 -27.89 5.34
C ILE A 371 1.14 -28.65 4.57
N ILE A 372 1.85 -27.94 3.71
CA ILE A 372 3.10 -28.40 3.11
C ILE A 372 4.23 -27.82 3.95
N TYR A 373 4.96 -28.69 4.66
CA TYR A 373 6.04 -28.27 5.54
C TYR A 373 7.24 -27.75 4.71
N PRO A 374 7.77 -26.56 5.05
CA PRO A 374 8.95 -26.03 4.38
C PRO A 374 10.19 -26.90 4.59
N HIS A 375 11.09 -26.85 3.60
CA HIS A 375 12.45 -27.34 3.70
C HIS A 375 13.43 -26.16 3.57
N ILE A 376 14.29 -25.98 4.57
CA ILE A 376 15.22 -24.85 4.64
C ILE A 376 16.63 -25.43 4.87
N ASP A 377 17.46 -25.45 3.84
CA ASP A 377 18.87 -25.80 3.92
C ASP A 377 19.75 -24.55 3.96
N LEU A 378 20.24 -24.26 5.16
CA LEU A 378 21.16 -23.16 5.44
C LEU A 378 22.50 -23.71 5.96
N SER A 379 22.85 -24.95 5.61
CA SER A 379 24.05 -25.61 6.10
C SER A 379 25.35 -24.94 5.65
N ARG A 380 26.40 -25.10 6.45
CA ARG A 380 27.77 -24.62 6.19
C ARG A 380 27.88 -23.09 6.01
N ASN A 381 27.05 -22.33 6.71
CA ASN A 381 27.09 -20.88 6.79
C ASN A 381 27.71 -20.40 8.12
N GLN A 382 27.62 -19.09 8.40
CA GLN A 382 28.12 -18.45 9.62
C GLN A 382 26.99 -17.71 10.35
N ILE A 383 25.81 -18.33 10.39
CA ILE A 383 24.60 -17.69 10.94
C ILE A 383 24.70 -17.62 12.45
N ILE A 384 24.51 -16.42 13.01
CA ILE A 384 24.58 -16.17 14.45
C ILE A 384 23.19 -16.11 15.05
N ASN A 385 22.32 -15.27 14.47
CA ASN A 385 20.95 -15.06 14.90
C ASN A 385 19.98 -15.93 14.10
N LEU A 386 19.12 -16.67 14.80
CA LEU A 386 18.13 -17.58 14.22
C LEU A 386 16.68 -17.07 14.35
N ASP A 387 16.47 -15.81 14.75
CA ASP A 387 15.15 -15.25 15.04
C ASP A 387 14.12 -15.42 13.90
N ALA A 388 14.57 -15.24 12.65
CA ALA A 388 13.70 -15.37 11.47
C ALA A 388 13.13 -16.80 11.28
N LEU A 389 13.69 -17.81 11.95
CA LEU A 389 13.25 -19.19 11.84
C LEU A 389 12.09 -19.55 12.78
N TYR A 390 11.85 -18.78 13.85
CA TYR A 390 10.77 -19.07 14.81
C TYR A 390 9.37 -18.94 14.21
N ASP A 391 9.20 -18.07 13.22
CA ASP A 391 7.94 -17.82 12.52
C ASP A 391 7.63 -18.86 11.43
N VAL A 392 8.60 -19.73 11.10
CA VAL A 392 8.42 -20.78 10.11
C VAL A 392 7.39 -21.77 10.62
N ILE A 393 6.63 -22.40 9.72
CA ILE A 393 5.65 -23.45 10.05
C ILE A 393 6.30 -24.46 11.03
N PRO A 394 5.73 -24.65 12.24
CA PRO A 394 6.24 -25.62 13.20
C PRO A 394 6.35 -27.01 12.58
N GLY A 395 7.45 -27.72 12.84
CA GLY A 395 7.75 -29.01 12.21
C GLY A 395 8.40 -28.95 10.82
N ALA A 396 8.69 -27.75 10.28
CA ALA A 396 9.55 -27.61 9.10
C ALA A 396 10.90 -28.35 9.24
N SER A 397 11.45 -28.79 8.11
CA SER A 397 12.79 -29.37 8.06
C SER A 397 13.80 -28.26 7.87
N ILE A 398 14.68 -28.05 8.86
CA ILE A 398 15.65 -26.96 8.87
C ILE A 398 17.05 -27.56 9.05
N ASN A 399 17.95 -27.33 8.10
CA ASN A 399 19.33 -27.77 8.20
C ASN A 399 20.28 -26.61 8.51
N LEU A 400 20.82 -26.61 9.72
CA LEU A 400 21.83 -25.65 10.19
C LEU A 400 23.22 -26.30 10.37
N GLN A 401 23.43 -27.54 9.90
CA GLN A 401 24.71 -28.24 10.04
C GLN A 401 25.87 -27.36 9.57
N GLY A 402 26.94 -27.25 10.37
CA GLY A 402 28.12 -26.44 10.03
C GLY A 402 28.02 -24.94 10.38
N ASN A 403 26.89 -24.44 10.89
CA ASN A 403 26.77 -23.09 11.47
C ASN A 403 27.32 -23.02 12.90
N ASN A 404 28.63 -23.25 13.04
CA ASN A 404 29.25 -23.45 14.36
C ASN A 404 29.30 -22.21 15.28
N VAL A 405 28.74 -21.08 14.83
CA VAL A 405 28.67 -19.81 15.55
C VAL A 405 27.24 -19.44 15.97
N ALA A 406 26.25 -20.26 15.64
CA ALA A 406 24.86 -20.06 16.03
C ALA A 406 24.70 -20.14 17.56
N ASN A 407 23.76 -19.36 18.11
CA ASN A 407 23.50 -19.35 19.56
C ASN A 407 22.93 -20.70 20.04
N CYS A 408 23.54 -21.31 21.07
CA CYS A 408 23.07 -22.58 21.62
C CYS A 408 21.63 -22.51 22.16
N HIS A 409 21.26 -21.42 22.83
CA HIS A 409 19.91 -21.26 23.40
C HIS A 409 18.85 -21.16 22.30
N GLN A 410 19.13 -20.41 21.24
CA GLN A 410 18.19 -20.31 20.12
C GLN A 410 18.02 -21.67 19.41
N LEU A 411 19.09 -22.46 19.29
CA LEU A 411 19.01 -23.82 18.77
C LEU A 411 18.16 -24.73 19.65
N ASP A 412 18.29 -24.65 20.98
CA ASP A 412 17.48 -25.43 21.92
C ASP A 412 15.99 -25.07 21.84
N ASP A 413 15.67 -23.79 21.69
CA ASP A 413 14.28 -23.34 21.53
C ASP A 413 13.71 -23.75 20.16
N LEU A 414 14.49 -23.60 19.07
CA LEU A 414 14.05 -23.99 17.73
C LEU A 414 13.83 -25.50 17.60
N GLU A 415 14.62 -26.33 18.29
CA GLU A 415 14.43 -27.79 18.30
C GLU A 415 13.08 -28.19 18.89
N GLN A 416 12.55 -27.41 19.84
CA GLN A 416 11.22 -27.64 20.42
C GLN A 416 10.09 -27.32 19.43
N ILE A 417 10.33 -26.43 18.48
CA ILE A 417 9.34 -25.98 17.48
C ILE A 417 9.45 -26.80 16.19
N HIS A 418 10.67 -27.15 15.79
CA HIS A 418 11.01 -27.82 14.54
C HIS A 418 11.72 -29.14 14.83
N SER A 419 10.95 -30.22 15.00
CA SER A 419 11.48 -31.56 15.23
C SER A 419 12.38 -32.09 14.10
N GLY A 420 12.37 -31.46 12.93
CA GLY A 420 13.25 -31.75 11.79
C GLY A 420 14.52 -30.90 11.73
N LEU A 421 14.89 -30.22 12.83
CA LEU A 421 16.10 -29.40 12.92
C LEU A 421 17.37 -30.26 12.91
N ILE A 422 18.28 -30.00 11.98
CA ILE A 422 19.63 -30.57 11.95
C ILE A 422 20.59 -29.52 12.51
N ARG A 423 21.14 -29.80 13.71
CA ARG A 423 22.00 -28.88 14.45
C ARG A 423 23.43 -28.85 13.89
N PRO A 424 24.17 -27.73 14.07
CA PRO A 424 25.62 -27.72 13.89
C PRO A 424 26.32 -28.55 14.98
N ASP A 425 27.52 -29.06 14.69
CA ASP A 425 28.32 -29.86 15.64
C ASP A 425 28.74 -29.05 16.88
N LYS A 426 28.81 -27.72 16.73
CA LYS A 426 29.16 -26.77 17.79
C LYS A 426 28.21 -25.58 17.72
N CYS A 427 28.03 -24.90 18.84
CA CYS A 427 27.28 -23.66 18.93
C CYS A 427 27.98 -22.69 19.91
N LEU A 428 27.65 -21.41 19.79
CA LEU A 428 28.15 -20.36 20.66
C LEU A 428 27.26 -20.22 21.90
N ASN A 429 27.84 -20.42 23.08
CA ASN A 429 27.15 -20.11 24.33
C ASN A 429 27.56 -18.70 24.82
N VAL A 430 26.71 -17.71 24.51
CA VAL A 430 26.98 -16.30 24.85
C VAL A 430 27.03 -16.06 26.37
N ALA A 431 26.29 -16.86 27.16
CA ALA A 431 26.36 -16.78 28.62
C ALA A 431 27.73 -17.22 29.18
N ALA A 432 28.42 -18.14 28.52
CA ALA A 432 29.77 -18.55 28.90
C ALA A 432 30.84 -17.47 28.57
N LEU A 433 30.58 -16.63 27.55
CA LEU A 433 31.46 -15.52 27.14
C LEU A 433 31.34 -14.29 28.04
N THR A 434 30.16 -14.03 28.59
CA THR A 434 29.96 -12.94 29.57
C THR A 434 30.61 -13.26 30.91
N VAL A 435 30.56 -14.51 31.36
CA VAL A 435 31.24 -14.94 32.61
C VAL A 435 32.76 -14.80 32.52
N THR A 436 33.36 -15.04 31.34
CA THR A 436 34.82 -14.95 31.15
C THR A 436 35.34 -13.52 31.00
N THR A 437 34.50 -12.58 30.53
CA THR A 437 34.86 -11.15 30.44
C THR A 437 34.63 -10.38 31.74
N SER A 438 33.82 -10.91 32.67
CA SER A 438 33.70 -10.38 34.04
C SER A 438 34.74 -10.90 35.04
N ILE A 439 35.70 -11.72 34.58
CA ILE A 439 36.81 -12.26 35.40
C ILE A 439 38.18 -11.66 34.98
N LEU A 440 38.19 -10.79 33.96
CA LEU A 440 39.33 -9.92 33.60
C LEU A 440 39.03 -8.50 34.07
#